data_AF-A0A7V3MA24-F1
#
_entry.id   AF-A0A7V3MA24-F1
#
_cell.length_a   1.000
_cell.length_b   1.000
_cell.length_c   1.000
_cell.angle_alpha   90.00
_cell.angle_beta   90.00
_cell.angle_gamma   90.00
#
_symmetry.space_group_name_H-M   'P 1'
#
loop_
_entity.id
_entity.type
_entity.pdbx_description
1 polymer ?
#
loop_
_entity_poly.entity_id
_entity_poly.type
_entity_poly.pdbx_seq_one_letter_code
_entity_poly.pdbx_strand_id
1 'polypeptide(L)'
;MLNEDEVVLTNEEIYRYSRHLLIPEVGLSGQKKLKAASVLIIGAGGLGSPAALYLAAAGVGRIGLVDFDVVDESNLQRQILHGTSWVGKPKLASAKARLRDLNPSITIGRLLLYDALSMSFEEVELRKNPACPVCGENPTIRELIDYEAFCGVPILGHEERTEFDITPQELKAMLEQDGRKVVLLDVREPQEWEICHLEGAILIPLQELPSRLNQLNLTLEYVVYCKTGTHSAQAARIMRAAGFRVHNLRGGINAWSREIDPSVPLY
;
A
#
# COMPACT_ATOMS: atom_id res chain seq x y z
N MET A 1 -29.76 16.37 -6.39
CA MET A 1 -29.09 16.95 -5.20
C MET A 1 -30.13 17.75 -4.44
N LEU A 2 -30.17 17.66 -3.11
CA LEU A 2 -31.07 18.49 -2.29
C LEU A 2 -30.59 19.94 -2.33
N ASN A 3 -31.52 20.90 -2.31
CA ASN A 3 -31.19 22.32 -2.25
C ASN A 3 -30.65 22.67 -0.85
N GLU A 4 -29.60 23.49 -0.74
CA GLU A 4 -28.94 23.81 0.55
C GLU A 4 -29.89 24.41 1.58
N ASP A 5 -30.89 25.16 1.11
CA ASP A 5 -31.89 25.83 1.96
C ASP A 5 -32.89 24.85 2.60
N GLU A 6 -33.07 23.66 2.03
CA GLU A 6 -33.97 22.61 2.56
C GLU A 6 -33.27 21.70 3.60
N VAL A 7 -31.94 21.75 3.68
CA VAL A 7 -31.19 20.88 4.60
C VAL A 7 -31.19 21.51 6.00
N VAL A 8 -31.93 20.86 6.91
CA VAL A 8 -32.04 21.25 8.31
C VAL A 8 -31.18 20.33 9.18
N LEU A 9 -30.40 20.92 10.10
CA LEU A 9 -29.70 20.18 11.14
C LEU A 9 -30.64 19.97 12.32
N THR A 10 -30.74 18.73 12.83
CA THR A 10 -31.46 18.44 14.07
C THR A 10 -30.70 18.99 15.26
N ASN A 11 -31.36 19.10 16.42
CA ASN A 11 -30.70 19.54 17.64
C ASN A 11 -29.52 18.63 18.05
N GLU A 12 -29.62 17.32 17.81
CA GLU A 12 -28.53 16.37 18.06
C GLU A 12 -27.34 16.60 17.13
N GLU A 13 -27.59 16.90 15.84
CA GLU A 13 -26.55 17.24 14.88
C GLU A 13 -25.90 18.58 15.22
N ILE A 14 -26.68 19.60 15.60
CA ILE A 14 -26.16 20.89 16.05
C ILE A 14 -25.25 20.70 17.26
N TYR A 15 -25.65 19.89 18.23
CA TYR A 15 -24.83 19.58 19.40
C TYR A 15 -23.53 18.87 19.02
N ARG A 16 -23.62 17.81 18.20
CA ARG A 16 -22.47 17.03 17.72
C ARG A 16 -21.46 17.88 16.95
N TYR A 17 -21.93 18.73 16.05
CA TYR A 17 -21.08 19.57 15.19
C TYR A 17 -20.82 20.97 15.77
N SER A 18 -21.21 21.23 17.02
CA SER A 18 -21.11 22.55 17.66
C SER A 18 -19.72 23.19 17.53
N ARG A 19 -18.64 22.40 17.60
CA ARG A 19 -17.27 22.88 17.40
C ARG A 19 -16.94 23.21 15.93
N HIS A 20 -17.48 22.47 14.97
CA HIS A 20 -17.32 22.77 13.54
C HIS A 20 -18.10 24.03 13.15
N LEU A 21 -19.28 24.23 13.72
CA LEU A 21 -20.12 25.42 13.47
C LEU A 21 -19.44 26.74 13.89
N LEU A 22 -18.46 26.67 14.80
CA LEU A 22 -17.69 27.84 15.25
C LEU A 22 -16.48 28.15 14.35
N ILE A 23 -16.14 27.26 13.41
CA ILE A 23 -15.06 27.50 12.44
C ILE A 23 -15.60 28.48 11.39
N PRO A 24 -15.00 29.68 11.23
CA PRO A 24 -15.52 30.72 10.33
C PRO A 24 -15.73 30.25 8.88
N GLU A 25 -14.85 29.39 8.39
CA GLU A 25 -14.89 28.83 7.04
C GLU A 25 -15.96 27.74 6.85
N VAL A 26 -16.46 27.15 7.94
CA VAL A 26 -17.51 26.12 7.91
C VAL A 26 -18.85 26.77 8.24
N GLY A 27 -19.03 27.23 9.48
CA GLY A 27 -20.30 27.79 9.95
C GLY A 27 -21.50 26.86 9.76
N LEU A 28 -22.70 27.42 9.92
CA LEU A 28 -23.95 26.69 9.72
C LEU A 28 -24.16 26.29 8.25
N SER A 29 -23.81 27.18 7.32
CA SER A 29 -23.95 26.92 5.88
C SER A 29 -23.05 25.78 5.43
N GLY A 30 -21.77 25.78 5.79
CA GLY A 30 -20.84 24.70 5.45
C GLY A 30 -21.23 23.35 6.06
N GLN A 31 -21.74 23.33 7.29
CA GLN A 31 -22.21 22.07 7.87
C GLN A 31 -23.45 21.52 7.15
N LYS A 32 -24.37 22.40 6.69
CA LYS A 32 -25.49 22.00 5.83
C LYS A 32 -25.00 21.45 4.49
N LYS A 33 -23.97 22.05 3.88
CA LYS A 33 -23.32 21.53 2.66
C LYS A 33 -22.78 20.13 2.85
N LEU A 34 -22.06 19.89 3.95
CA LEU A 34 -21.53 18.56 4.29
C LEU A 34 -22.68 17.55 4.43
N LYS A 35 -23.75 17.90 5.17
CA LYS A 35 -24.92 17.03 5.30
C LYS A 35 -25.62 16.76 3.95
N ALA A 36 -25.65 17.72 3.04
CA ALA A 36 -26.24 17.54 1.70
C ALA A 36 -25.37 16.66 0.78
N ALA A 37 -24.06 16.64 1.01
CA ALA A 37 -23.07 16.03 0.14
C ALA A 37 -23.14 14.49 0.10
N SER A 38 -22.56 13.93 -0.96
CA SER A 38 -22.39 12.49 -1.13
C SER A 38 -20.99 12.19 -1.64
N VAL A 39 -20.32 11.24 -1.00
CA VAL A 39 -18.96 10.83 -1.36
C VAL A 39 -18.92 9.33 -1.56
N LEU A 40 -18.28 8.88 -2.64
CA LEU A 40 -17.98 7.47 -2.89
C LEU A 40 -16.49 7.24 -2.61
N ILE A 41 -16.19 6.27 -1.76
CA ILE A 41 -14.83 5.86 -1.42
C ILE A 41 -14.60 4.47 -1.99
N ILE A 42 -13.60 4.37 -2.89
CA ILE A 42 -13.20 3.11 -3.52
C ILE A 42 -11.94 2.61 -2.80
N GLY A 43 -12.09 1.52 -2.07
CA GLY A 43 -11.11 0.95 -1.16
C GLY A 43 -11.29 1.43 0.27
N ALA A 44 -11.47 0.49 1.21
CA ALA A 44 -11.52 0.69 2.66
C ALA A 44 -10.19 0.29 3.34
N GLY A 45 -9.09 0.26 2.58
CA GLY A 45 -7.74 -0.06 3.06
C GLY A 45 -7.04 1.13 3.73
N GLY A 46 -5.71 1.25 3.54
CA GLY A 46 -4.87 2.19 4.29
C GLY A 46 -5.21 3.68 4.06
N LEU A 47 -5.56 4.05 2.83
CA LEU A 47 -5.97 5.43 2.50
C LEU A 47 -7.46 5.67 2.74
N GLY A 48 -8.30 4.69 2.41
CA GLY A 48 -9.74 4.76 2.60
C GLY A 48 -10.15 4.84 4.06
N SER A 49 -9.39 4.18 4.95
CA SER A 49 -9.65 4.17 6.39
C SER A 49 -9.70 5.59 7.01
N PRO A 50 -8.62 6.39 6.98
CA PRO A 50 -8.64 7.74 7.53
C PRO A 50 -9.62 8.65 6.79
N ALA A 51 -9.69 8.57 5.45
CA ALA A 51 -10.62 9.38 4.67
C ALA A 51 -12.07 9.16 5.10
N ALA A 52 -12.51 7.90 5.21
CA ALA A 52 -13.87 7.57 5.61
C ALA A 52 -14.19 8.03 7.04
N LEU A 53 -13.25 7.86 7.98
CA LEU A 53 -13.40 8.30 9.37
C LEU A 53 -13.60 9.81 9.46
N TYR A 54 -12.75 10.60 8.80
CA TYR A 54 -12.85 12.05 8.84
C TYR A 54 -14.09 12.59 8.11
N LEU A 55 -14.46 12.02 6.96
CA LEU A 55 -15.68 12.41 6.25
C LEU A 55 -16.94 12.10 7.07
N ALA A 56 -16.98 10.95 7.73
CA ALA A 56 -18.07 10.60 8.62
C ALA A 56 -18.12 11.50 9.86
N ALA A 57 -16.98 11.76 10.50
CA ALA A 57 -16.88 12.67 11.65
C ALA A 57 -17.27 14.11 11.30
N ALA A 58 -16.91 14.58 10.10
CA ALA A 58 -17.27 15.89 9.58
C ALA A 58 -18.78 16.02 9.28
N GLY A 59 -19.50 14.90 9.19
CA GLY A 59 -20.95 14.89 8.95
C GLY A 59 -21.32 14.92 7.48
N VAL A 60 -20.51 14.32 6.60
CA VAL A 60 -20.91 14.07 5.21
C VAL A 60 -22.14 13.17 5.21
N GLY A 61 -23.27 13.68 4.71
CA GLY A 61 -24.56 13.02 4.94
C GLY A 61 -24.70 11.66 4.29
N ARG A 62 -24.04 11.43 3.15
CA ARG A 62 -24.06 10.15 2.43
C ARG A 62 -22.65 9.70 2.06
N ILE A 63 -22.25 8.52 2.55
CA ILE A 63 -20.97 7.89 2.21
C ILE A 63 -21.24 6.52 1.58
N GLY A 64 -20.77 6.33 0.36
CA GLY A 64 -20.70 5.05 -0.32
C GLY A 64 -19.31 4.43 -0.16
N LEU A 65 -19.26 3.12 0.07
CA LEU A 65 -18.01 2.37 0.22
C LEU A 65 -17.99 1.21 -0.78
N VAL A 66 -16.84 1.00 -1.43
CA VAL A 66 -16.59 -0.13 -2.34
C VAL A 66 -15.30 -0.81 -1.91
N ASP A 67 -15.35 -2.08 -1.51
CA ASP A 67 -14.19 -2.90 -1.18
C ASP A 67 -14.59 -4.38 -1.27
N PHE A 68 -13.70 -5.25 -1.74
CA PHE A 68 -13.97 -6.67 -1.97
C PHE A 68 -13.19 -7.59 -1.04
N ASP A 69 -12.27 -7.04 -0.25
CA ASP A 69 -11.40 -7.82 0.60
C ASP A 69 -12.03 -8.12 1.95
N VAL A 70 -11.37 -9.02 2.68
CA VAL A 70 -11.58 -9.27 4.11
C VAL A 70 -10.53 -8.55 4.94
N VAL A 71 -10.82 -8.32 6.21
CA VAL A 71 -9.87 -7.75 7.17
C VAL A 71 -8.78 -8.78 7.45
N ASP A 72 -7.52 -8.37 7.31
CA ASP A 72 -6.33 -9.18 7.58
C ASP A 72 -5.53 -8.59 8.73
N GLU A 73 -4.98 -9.43 9.60
CA GLU A 73 -4.22 -8.99 10.78
C GLU A 73 -2.97 -8.17 10.42
N SER A 74 -2.24 -8.57 9.37
CA SER A 74 -1.03 -7.85 8.88
C SER A 74 -1.34 -6.44 8.36
N ASN A 75 -2.62 -6.14 8.16
CA ASN A 75 -3.10 -4.88 7.59
C ASN A 75 -3.57 -3.90 8.68
N LEU A 76 -3.77 -4.35 9.92
CA LEU A 76 -4.35 -3.53 10.99
C LEU A 76 -3.49 -2.32 11.39
N GLN A 77 -2.16 -2.39 11.23
CA GLN A 77 -1.26 -1.26 11.55
C GLN A 77 -1.53 0.00 10.71
N ARG A 78 -2.16 -0.14 9.53
CA ARG A 78 -2.46 0.97 8.61
C ARG A 78 -3.94 1.10 8.24
N GLN A 79 -4.76 0.08 8.49
CA GLN A 79 -6.19 0.07 8.15
C GLN A 79 -7.04 0.33 9.39
N ILE A 80 -6.91 1.54 9.95
CA ILE A 80 -7.46 1.95 11.25
C ILE A 80 -9.01 1.98 11.32
N LEU A 81 -9.69 1.76 10.20
CA LEU A 81 -11.14 1.59 10.15
C LEU A 81 -11.57 0.22 10.72
N HIS A 82 -10.65 -0.73 10.76
CA HIS A 82 -10.87 -2.11 11.18
C HIS A 82 -10.23 -2.39 12.54
N GLY A 83 -10.63 -3.49 13.17
CA GLY A 83 -10.06 -3.96 14.42
C GLY A 83 -9.96 -5.48 14.47
N THR A 84 -9.24 -6.01 15.45
CA THR A 84 -8.94 -7.45 15.58
C THR A 84 -10.20 -8.33 15.59
N SER A 85 -11.31 -7.84 16.16
CA SER A 85 -12.61 -8.56 16.19
C SER A 85 -13.27 -8.76 14.82
N TRP A 86 -12.74 -8.09 13.78
CA TRP A 86 -13.20 -8.17 12.41
C TRP A 86 -12.28 -8.98 11.48
N VAL A 87 -11.14 -9.49 11.96
CA VAL A 87 -10.23 -10.32 11.14
C VAL A 87 -10.99 -11.51 10.53
N GLY A 88 -10.76 -11.75 9.23
CA GLY A 88 -11.44 -12.76 8.43
C GLY A 88 -12.85 -12.39 7.95
N LYS A 89 -13.39 -11.22 8.32
CA LYS A 89 -14.71 -10.74 7.90
C LYS A 89 -14.58 -9.66 6.81
N PRO A 90 -15.63 -9.43 5.98
CA PRO A 90 -15.57 -8.42 4.92
C PRO A 90 -15.21 -7.01 5.43
N LYS A 91 -14.28 -6.33 4.74
CA LYS A 91 -13.88 -4.95 5.07
C LYS A 91 -15.07 -4.00 5.03
N LEU A 92 -15.95 -4.13 4.04
CA LEU A 92 -17.17 -3.31 3.93
C LEU A 92 -18.09 -3.43 5.16
N ALA A 93 -18.25 -4.62 5.72
CA ALA A 93 -19.08 -4.82 6.90
C ALA A 93 -18.44 -4.17 8.14
N SER A 94 -17.13 -4.35 8.31
CA SER A 94 -16.36 -3.72 9.39
C SER A 94 -16.42 -2.19 9.29
N ALA A 95 -16.16 -1.65 8.09
CA ALA A 95 -16.23 -0.22 7.78
C ALA A 95 -17.60 0.37 8.13
N LYS A 96 -18.66 -0.24 7.64
CA LYS A 96 -20.04 0.21 7.86
C LYS A 96 -20.42 0.21 9.34
N ALA A 97 -20.01 -0.82 10.08
CA ALA A 97 -20.23 -0.89 11.52
C ALA A 97 -19.49 0.26 12.25
N ARG A 98 -18.20 0.45 11.95
CA ARG A 98 -17.37 1.47 12.58
C ARG A 98 -17.85 2.90 12.32
N LEU A 99 -18.26 3.19 11.09
CA LEU A 99 -18.70 4.54 10.72
C LEU A 99 -20.10 4.88 11.28
N ARG A 100 -21.01 3.89 11.39
CA ARG A 100 -22.31 4.09 12.07
C ARG A 100 -22.15 4.32 13.57
N ASP A 101 -21.23 3.59 14.18
CA ASP A 101 -20.85 3.78 15.58
C ASP A 101 -20.26 5.18 15.82
N LEU A 102 -19.36 5.63 14.92
CA LEU A 102 -18.77 6.96 14.98
C LEU A 102 -19.83 8.06 14.82
N ASN A 103 -20.71 7.93 13.82
CA ASN A 103 -21.72 8.92 13.52
C ASN A 103 -23.02 8.25 13.01
N PRO A 104 -24.06 8.13 13.88
CA PRO A 104 -25.31 7.49 13.49
C PRO A 104 -26.20 8.36 12.59
N SER A 105 -25.90 9.67 12.47
CA SER A 105 -26.70 10.61 11.65
C SER A 105 -26.41 10.51 10.15
N ILE A 106 -25.30 9.87 9.76
CA ILE A 106 -24.93 9.72 8.34
C ILE A 106 -25.54 8.47 7.73
N THR A 107 -25.84 8.56 6.43
CA THR A 107 -26.31 7.42 5.66
C THR A 107 -25.14 6.71 5.01
N ILE A 108 -24.96 5.44 5.36
CA ILE A 108 -23.97 4.57 4.73
C ILE A 108 -24.69 3.65 3.77
N GLY A 109 -24.53 3.96 2.48
CA GLY A 109 -25.27 3.34 1.39
C GLY A 109 -24.39 2.50 0.48
N ARG A 110 -25.08 1.81 -0.44
CA ARG A 110 -24.49 1.16 -1.62
C ARG A 110 -24.98 1.94 -2.84
N LEU A 111 -24.28 1.84 -3.97
CA LEU A 111 -24.67 2.56 -5.18
C LEU A 111 -25.94 1.90 -5.75
N LEU A 112 -26.98 2.68 -6.02
CA LEU A 112 -28.27 2.21 -6.53
C LEU A 112 -28.60 2.99 -7.81
N LEU A 113 -28.76 2.29 -8.92
CA LEU A 113 -29.37 2.80 -10.13
C LEU A 113 -30.89 2.74 -9.96
N TYR A 114 -31.56 3.84 -10.24
CA TYR A 114 -33.01 3.95 -10.22
C TYR A 114 -33.47 4.47 -11.57
N ASP A 115 -34.26 3.67 -12.29
CA ASP A 115 -34.95 4.09 -13.50
C ASP A 115 -36.38 4.47 -13.13
N ALA A 116 -36.65 5.78 -13.19
CA ALA A 116 -37.94 6.36 -12.83
C ALA A 116 -39.06 6.07 -13.85
N LEU A 117 -38.73 5.75 -15.11
CA LEU A 117 -39.73 5.45 -16.14
C LEU A 117 -40.24 4.02 -16.01
N SER A 118 -39.34 3.09 -15.70
CA SER A 118 -39.69 1.67 -15.47
C SER A 118 -40.01 1.36 -14.01
N MET A 119 -39.82 2.32 -13.10
CA MET A 119 -39.95 2.14 -11.65
C MET A 119 -39.05 1.02 -11.11
N SER A 120 -37.87 0.84 -11.69
CA SER A 120 -36.95 -0.24 -11.36
C SER A 120 -35.73 0.26 -10.57
N PHE A 121 -35.25 -0.60 -9.66
CA PHE A 121 -34.13 -0.33 -8.77
C PHE A 121 -33.10 -1.43 -8.95
N GLU A 122 -31.88 -1.05 -9.31
CA GLU A 122 -30.75 -1.96 -9.46
C GLU A 122 -29.63 -1.51 -8.51
N GLU A 123 -29.27 -2.35 -7.56
CA GLU A 123 -28.10 -2.08 -6.74
C GLU A 123 -26.86 -2.35 -7.60
N VAL A 124 -26.04 -1.32 -7.80
CA VAL A 124 -24.77 -1.46 -8.51
C VAL A 124 -23.82 -2.19 -7.58
N GLU A 125 -23.92 -3.50 -7.61
CA GLU A 125 -22.83 -4.37 -7.25
C GLU A 125 -21.74 -4.17 -8.30
N LEU A 126 -20.79 -3.28 -8.00
CA LEU A 126 -19.53 -3.26 -8.72
C LEU A 126 -18.88 -4.61 -8.47
N ARG A 127 -19.06 -5.56 -9.37
CA ARG A 127 -18.40 -6.85 -9.28
C ARG A 127 -17.02 -6.71 -9.89
N LYS A 128 -16.04 -7.33 -9.24
CA LYS A 128 -14.71 -7.49 -9.82
C LYS A 128 -14.88 -8.09 -11.22
N ASN A 129 -14.42 -7.38 -12.25
CA ASN A 129 -14.49 -7.91 -13.60
C ASN A 129 -13.62 -9.19 -13.65
N PRO A 130 -14.17 -10.38 -13.92
CA PRO A 130 -13.38 -11.61 -13.98
C PRO A 130 -12.40 -11.61 -15.16
N ALA A 131 -12.66 -10.80 -16.19
CA ALA A 131 -11.73 -10.48 -17.27
C ALA A 131 -10.92 -9.20 -17.00
N CYS A 132 -10.94 -8.66 -15.77
CA CYS A 132 -10.16 -7.48 -15.42
C CYS A 132 -8.69 -7.75 -15.75
N PRO A 133 -8.06 -6.93 -16.60
CA PRO A 133 -6.65 -7.11 -16.92
C PRO A 133 -5.78 -7.09 -15.64
N VAL A 134 -6.17 -6.32 -14.61
CA VAL A 134 -5.37 -6.15 -13.39
C VAL A 134 -5.57 -7.26 -12.38
N CYS A 135 -6.82 -7.64 -12.12
CA CYS A 135 -7.14 -8.52 -11.00
C CYS A 135 -8.09 -9.67 -11.37
N GLY A 136 -8.44 -9.84 -12.64
CA GLY A 136 -9.33 -10.90 -13.12
C GLY A 136 -8.79 -12.31 -12.88
N GLU A 137 -9.53 -13.33 -13.33
CA GLU A 137 -9.13 -14.74 -13.25
C GLU A 137 -7.91 -15.03 -14.12
N ASN A 138 -7.80 -14.34 -15.25
CA ASN A 138 -6.63 -14.31 -16.12
C ASN A 138 -6.12 -12.87 -16.26
N PRO A 139 -5.42 -12.33 -15.25
CA PRO A 139 -4.92 -10.97 -15.30
C PRO A 139 -3.80 -10.88 -16.35
N THR A 140 -3.97 -9.96 -17.30
CA THR A 140 -3.02 -9.62 -18.37
C THR A 140 -2.13 -8.41 -18.01
N ILE A 141 -2.65 -7.52 -17.17
CA ILE A 141 -1.91 -6.44 -16.49
C ILE A 141 -1.52 -6.98 -15.12
N ARG A 142 -0.37 -7.62 -15.02
CA ARG A 142 0.11 -8.23 -13.77
C ARG A 142 0.86 -7.24 -12.89
N GLU A 143 1.04 -6.04 -13.41
CA GLU A 143 2.00 -5.04 -12.95
C GLU A 143 1.30 -3.69 -13.15
N LEU A 144 1.35 -2.81 -12.14
CA LEU A 144 0.84 -1.45 -12.32
C LEU A 144 1.64 -0.80 -13.45
N ILE A 145 0.96 -0.09 -14.36
CA ILE A 145 1.67 0.83 -15.24
C ILE A 145 2.38 1.80 -14.33
N ASP A 146 3.67 1.95 -14.52
CA ASP A 146 4.47 2.76 -13.63
C ASP A 146 4.00 4.22 -13.73
N TYR A 147 3.29 4.68 -12.69
CA TYR A 147 2.65 5.99 -12.68
C TYR A 147 3.70 7.08 -12.89
N GLU A 148 4.94 6.80 -12.49
CA GLU A 148 6.07 7.69 -12.61
C GLU A 148 6.64 7.66 -14.05
N ALA A 149 6.54 6.56 -14.82
CA ALA A 149 6.93 6.49 -16.24
C ALA A 149 5.92 7.21 -17.16
N PHE A 150 4.63 7.13 -16.83
CA PHE A 150 3.59 7.91 -17.51
C PHE A 150 3.73 9.42 -17.22
N CYS A 151 4.27 9.79 -16.06
CA CYS A 151 4.53 11.18 -15.65
C CYS A 151 5.96 11.69 -15.98
N GLY A 152 6.82 10.90 -16.64
CA GLY A 152 8.15 11.35 -17.08
C GLY A 152 9.27 11.26 -16.03
N VAL A 153 9.08 10.46 -14.99
CA VAL A 153 10.08 10.08 -14.00
C VAL A 153 10.62 8.69 -14.39
N PRO A 154 11.93 8.41 -14.35
CA PRO A 154 12.45 7.14 -14.84
C PRO A 154 12.27 6.03 -13.79
N ILE A 155 11.67 4.89 -14.16
CA ILE A 155 11.67 3.68 -13.32
C ILE A 155 12.31 2.48 -14.02
N LEU A 156 12.99 1.68 -13.21
CA LEU A 156 13.59 0.39 -13.49
C LEU A 156 12.89 -0.67 -12.63
N GLY A 157 12.08 -1.59 -13.19
CA GLY A 157 11.54 -2.68 -12.37
C GLY A 157 10.46 -3.58 -12.97
N HIS A 158 10.75 -4.37 -14.01
CA HIS A 158 9.97 -5.59 -14.33
C HIS A 158 10.64 -6.84 -13.73
N GLU A 159 9.82 -7.73 -13.16
CA GLU A 159 10.16 -9.04 -12.54
C GLU A 159 10.31 -10.18 -13.57
N GLU A 160 11.27 -10.07 -14.47
CA GLU A 160 11.83 -11.27 -15.12
C GLU A 160 13.03 -11.73 -14.31
N ARG A 161 13.22 -13.06 -14.15
CA ARG A 161 14.42 -13.65 -13.57
C ARG A 161 15.61 -13.08 -14.33
N THR A 162 16.30 -12.12 -13.71
CA THR A 162 17.44 -11.50 -14.35
C THR A 162 18.55 -12.55 -14.40
N GLU A 163 19.41 -12.51 -15.43
CA GLU A 163 20.52 -13.45 -15.61
C GLU A 163 21.46 -13.54 -14.38
N PHE A 164 21.30 -12.62 -13.43
CA PHE A 164 22.13 -12.44 -12.25
C PHE A 164 21.38 -12.57 -10.93
N ASP A 165 20.15 -13.07 -10.92
CA ASP A 165 19.46 -13.42 -9.67
C ASP A 165 19.99 -14.75 -9.11
N ILE A 166 20.30 -14.75 -7.81
CA ILE A 166 20.64 -15.96 -7.06
C ILE A 166 19.64 -16.18 -5.90
N THR A 167 19.42 -17.43 -5.53
CA THR A 167 18.57 -17.79 -4.38
C THR A 167 19.35 -17.74 -3.05
N PRO A 168 18.65 -17.71 -1.89
CA PRO A 168 19.31 -17.82 -0.59
C PRO A 168 20.19 -19.06 -0.44
N GLN A 169 19.78 -20.21 -1.00
CA GLN A 169 20.58 -21.44 -0.95
C GLN A 169 21.85 -21.33 -1.80
N GLU A 170 21.77 -20.71 -2.97
CA GLU A 170 22.93 -20.46 -3.83
C GLU A 170 23.91 -19.51 -3.13
N LEU A 171 23.41 -18.45 -2.49
CA LEU A 171 24.25 -17.56 -1.69
C LEU A 171 24.93 -18.30 -0.53
N LYS A 172 24.19 -19.14 0.21
CA LYS A 172 24.76 -19.96 1.29
C LYS A 172 25.89 -20.85 0.76
N ALA A 173 25.67 -21.54 -0.35
CA ALA A 173 26.69 -22.37 -0.98
C ALA A 173 27.92 -21.55 -1.41
N MET A 174 27.73 -20.32 -1.91
CA MET A 174 28.83 -19.41 -2.26
C MET A 174 29.64 -18.98 -1.02
N LEU A 175 28.98 -18.75 0.13
CA LEU A 175 29.63 -18.36 1.38
C LEU A 175 30.39 -19.52 2.04
N GLU A 176 29.90 -20.75 1.89
CA GLU A 176 30.52 -21.96 2.44
C GLU A 176 31.66 -22.52 1.55
N GLN A 177 31.75 -22.08 0.29
CA GLN A 177 32.75 -22.56 -0.65
C GLN A 177 34.14 -21.97 -0.36
N ASP A 178 35.05 -22.82 0.11
CA ASP A 178 36.40 -22.41 0.49
C ASP A 178 37.16 -21.78 -0.71
N GLY A 179 37.70 -20.58 -0.50
CA GLY A 179 38.41 -19.79 -1.52
C GLY A 179 37.56 -18.86 -2.40
N ARG A 180 36.22 -18.93 -2.38
CA ARG A 180 35.36 -17.99 -3.16
C ARG A 180 34.95 -16.80 -2.29
N LYS A 181 35.65 -15.66 -2.46
CA LYS A 181 35.40 -14.45 -1.68
C LYS A 181 34.35 -13.57 -2.37
N VAL A 182 33.09 -13.71 -1.94
CA VAL A 182 31.99 -12.80 -2.33
C VAL A 182 31.84 -11.67 -1.31
N VAL A 183 31.48 -10.48 -1.80
CA VAL A 183 31.21 -9.31 -0.96
C VAL A 183 29.71 -9.07 -0.91
N LEU A 184 29.15 -9.07 0.30
CA LEU A 184 27.74 -8.75 0.50
C LEU A 184 27.56 -7.23 0.55
N LEU A 185 26.63 -6.71 -0.26
CA LEU A 185 26.28 -5.30 -0.28
C LEU A 185 24.80 -5.12 0.07
N ASP A 186 24.53 -4.39 1.13
CA ASP A 186 23.19 -4.03 1.54
C ASP A 186 22.84 -2.64 1.04
N VAL A 187 21.74 -2.54 0.30
CA VAL A 187 21.27 -1.28 -0.30
C VAL A 187 20.03 -0.70 0.36
N ARG A 188 19.71 -1.18 1.57
CA ARG A 188 18.65 -0.64 2.43
C ARG A 188 19.05 0.68 3.08
N GLU A 189 18.09 1.30 3.76
CA GLU A 189 18.33 2.50 4.57
C GLU A 189 19.00 2.17 5.92
N PRO A 190 19.73 3.13 6.54
CA PRO A 190 20.43 2.90 7.81
C PRO A 190 19.54 2.35 8.93
N GLN A 191 18.27 2.78 8.99
CA GLN A 191 17.34 2.33 10.02
C GLN A 191 16.95 0.85 9.84
N GLU A 192 16.93 0.34 8.60
CA GLU A 192 16.71 -1.09 8.35
C GLU A 192 17.94 -1.93 8.69
N TRP A 193 19.13 -1.39 8.44
CA TRP A 193 20.42 -2.02 8.77
C TRP A 193 20.61 -2.20 10.28
N GLU A 194 20.17 -1.23 11.07
CA GLU A 194 20.20 -1.28 12.54
C GLU A 194 19.31 -2.39 13.13
N ILE A 195 18.23 -2.77 12.44
CA ILE A 195 17.36 -3.87 12.86
C ILE A 195 18.08 -5.21 12.72
N CYS A 196 18.65 -5.46 11.53
CA CYS A 196 19.36 -6.68 11.21
C CYS A 196 20.18 -6.51 9.92
N HIS A 197 21.23 -7.31 9.74
CA HIS A 197 22.01 -7.39 8.50
C HIS A 197 22.74 -8.72 8.41
N LEU A 198 23.16 -9.12 7.20
CA LEU A 198 24.00 -10.30 7.01
C LEU A 198 25.44 -10.03 7.48
N GLU A 199 26.04 -11.01 8.15
CA GLU A 199 27.40 -10.87 8.69
C GLU A 199 28.41 -10.57 7.57
N GLY A 200 29.27 -9.58 7.80
CA GLY A 200 30.29 -9.15 6.82
C GLY A 200 29.75 -8.32 5.65
N ALA A 201 28.47 -7.94 5.64
CA ALA A 201 27.93 -7.05 4.63
C ALA A 201 28.42 -5.60 4.79
N ILE A 202 28.38 -4.87 3.67
CA ILE A 202 28.68 -3.44 3.61
C ILE A 202 27.39 -2.70 3.28
N LEU A 203 27.05 -1.66 4.06
CA LEU A 203 25.90 -0.81 3.79
C LEU A 203 26.26 0.32 2.81
N ILE A 204 25.55 0.38 1.69
CA ILE A 204 25.51 1.55 0.78
C ILE A 204 24.07 1.70 0.31
N PRO A 205 23.28 2.63 0.88
CA PRO A 205 21.88 2.84 0.48
C PRO A 205 21.75 3.04 -1.03
N LEU A 206 20.68 2.51 -1.62
CA LEU A 206 20.48 2.53 -3.08
C LEU A 206 20.66 3.92 -3.70
N GLN A 207 20.17 4.96 -3.03
CA GLN A 207 20.26 6.35 -3.49
C GLN A 207 21.70 6.89 -3.51
N GLU A 208 22.55 6.40 -2.61
CA GLU A 208 23.97 6.78 -2.53
C GLU A 208 24.86 5.93 -3.44
N LEU A 209 24.37 4.77 -3.88
CA LEU A 209 25.17 3.79 -4.62
C LEU A 209 25.87 4.40 -5.86
N PRO A 210 25.20 5.16 -6.76
CA PRO A 210 25.84 5.69 -7.96
C PRO A 210 27.06 6.58 -7.67
N SER A 211 26.99 7.40 -6.61
CA SER A 211 28.08 8.31 -6.24
C SER A 211 29.21 7.60 -5.48
N ARG A 212 28.96 6.40 -4.97
CA ARG A 212 29.90 5.61 -4.17
C ARG A 212 30.48 4.38 -4.89
N LEU A 213 30.14 4.17 -6.15
CA LEU A 213 30.69 3.06 -6.96
C LEU A 213 32.22 3.06 -7.02
N ASN A 214 32.85 4.22 -7.01
CA ASN A 214 34.31 4.37 -7.01
C ASN A 214 35.00 3.83 -5.74
N GLN A 215 34.25 3.58 -4.66
CA GLN A 215 34.75 2.99 -3.43
C GLN A 215 34.80 1.46 -3.51
N LEU A 216 34.15 0.87 -4.52
CA LEU A 216 34.05 -0.56 -4.72
C LEU A 216 35.13 -1.08 -5.69
N ASN A 217 35.57 -2.31 -5.49
CA ASN A 217 36.62 -2.93 -6.28
C ASN A 217 36.03 -3.79 -7.40
N LEU A 218 36.19 -3.36 -8.65
CA LEU A 218 35.69 -4.05 -9.86
C LEU A 218 36.17 -5.51 -10.02
N THR A 219 37.26 -5.89 -9.36
CA THR A 219 37.79 -7.26 -9.44
C THR A 219 37.06 -8.25 -8.52
N LEU A 220 36.27 -7.77 -7.56
CA LEU A 220 35.54 -8.63 -6.63
C LEU A 220 34.18 -9.07 -7.19
N GLU A 221 33.64 -10.14 -6.63
CA GLU A 221 32.29 -10.62 -6.91
C GLU A 221 31.36 -10.13 -5.80
N TYR A 222 30.25 -9.49 -6.17
CA TYR A 222 29.30 -8.88 -5.24
C TYR A 222 27.97 -9.63 -5.23
N VAL A 223 27.33 -9.68 -4.07
CA VAL A 223 25.93 -10.07 -3.92
C VAL A 223 25.21 -8.93 -3.23
N VAL A 224 24.27 -8.32 -3.94
CA VAL A 224 23.51 -7.18 -3.44
C VAL A 224 22.16 -7.67 -2.94
N TYR A 225 21.73 -7.15 -1.80
CA TYR A 225 20.44 -7.48 -1.23
C TYR A 225 19.75 -6.25 -0.64
N CYS A 226 18.43 -6.30 -0.60
CA CYS A 226 17.61 -5.38 0.15
C CYS A 226 16.60 -6.16 1.00
N LYS A 227 15.49 -5.53 1.40
CA LYS A 227 14.44 -6.19 2.19
C LYS A 227 13.80 -7.38 1.48
N THR A 228 13.31 -7.16 0.25
CA THR A 228 12.50 -8.13 -0.52
C THR A 228 13.09 -8.48 -1.88
N GLY A 229 14.22 -7.90 -2.27
CA GLY A 229 14.91 -8.16 -3.55
C GLY A 229 14.63 -7.14 -4.68
N THR A 230 13.73 -6.17 -4.48
CA THR A 230 13.35 -5.18 -5.51
C THR A 230 14.43 -4.11 -5.70
N HIS A 231 14.77 -3.38 -4.65
CA HIS A 231 15.82 -2.34 -4.69
C HIS A 231 17.21 -2.91 -5.01
N SER A 232 17.51 -4.13 -4.59
CA SER A 232 18.79 -4.77 -4.91
C SER A 232 18.89 -5.22 -6.36
N ALA A 233 17.79 -5.53 -7.04
CA ALA A 233 17.79 -5.75 -8.47
C ALA A 233 18.19 -4.48 -9.24
N GLN A 234 17.67 -3.32 -8.81
CA GLN A 234 18.06 -2.02 -9.37
C GLN A 234 19.54 -1.72 -9.12
N ALA A 235 20.02 -1.91 -7.89
CA ALA A 235 21.44 -1.75 -7.56
C ALA A 235 22.34 -2.65 -8.41
N ALA A 236 21.98 -3.92 -8.58
CA ALA A 236 22.73 -4.85 -9.41
C ALA A 236 22.80 -4.40 -10.87
N ARG A 237 21.72 -3.85 -11.45
CA ARG A 237 21.74 -3.26 -12.80
C ARG A 237 22.69 -2.08 -12.91
N ILE A 238 22.66 -1.15 -11.94
CA ILE A 238 23.55 0.01 -11.89
C ILE A 238 25.02 -0.44 -11.82
N MET A 239 25.32 -1.39 -10.93
CA MET A 239 26.67 -1.94 -10.77
C MET A 239 27.13 -2.70 -12.03
N ARG A 240 26.27 -3.51 -12.66
CA ARG A 240 26.63 -4.20 -13.92
C ARG A 240 26.90 -3.23 -15.06
N ALA A 241 26.10 -2.18 -15.19
CA ALA A 241 26.32 -1.13 -16.19
C ALA A 241 27.68 -0.43 -15.98
N ALA A 242 28.16 -0.37 -14.74
CA ALA A 242 29.49 0.12 -14.38
C ALA A 242 30.62 -0.94 -14.45
N GLY A 243 30.31 -2.17 -14.89
CA GLY A 243 31.29 -3.24 -15.11
C GLY A 243 31.55 -4.16 -13.91
N PHE A 244 30.78 -4.08 -12.84
CA PHE A 244 30.93 -4.97 -11.68
C PHE A 244 30.37 -6.37 -11.95
N ARG A 245 31.06 -7.39 -11.40
CA ARG A 245 30.51 -8.75 -11.29
C ARG A 245 29.60 -8.81 -10.08
N VAL A 246 28.29 -8.78 -10.30
CA VAL A 246 27.31 -8.68 -9.23
C VAL A 246 26.09 -9.56 -9.48
N HIS A 247 25.59 -10.14 -8.39
CA HIS A 247 24.35 -10.90 -8.31
C HIS A 247 23.35 -10.19 -7.41
N ASN A 248 22.06 -10.43 -7.65
CA ASN A 248 20.98 -9.96 -6.79
C ASN A 248 20.46 -11.12 -5.94
N LEU A 249 20.36 -10.93 -4.62
CA LEU A 249 19.74 -11.90 -3.73
C LEU A 249 18.21 -11.84 -3.87
N ARG A 250 17.64 -12.86 -4.52
CA ARG A 250 16.19 -12.96 -4.73
C ARG A 250 15.46 -13.06 -3.40
N GLY A 251 14.40 -12.27 -3.25
CA GLY A 251 13.60 -12.23 -2.02
C GLY A 251 14.25 -11.47 -0.87
N GLY A 252 15.48 -10.96 -1.06
CA GLY A 252 16.21 -10.16 -0.08
C GLY A 252 16.50 -10.88 1.23
N ILE A 253 16.77 -10.10 2.28
CA ILE A 253 17.06 -10.61 3.62
C ILE A 253 15.86 -11.36 4.24
N ASN A 254 14.63 -11.03 3.83
CA ASN A 254 13.44 -11.73 4.31
C ASN A 254 13.36 -13.18 3.78
N ALA A 255 13.81 -13.43 2.55
CA ALA A 255 13.92 -14.81 2.04
C ALA A 255 15.07 -15.57 2.72
N TRP A 256 16.20 -14.90 2.95
CA TRP A 256 17.30 -15.48 3.74
C TRP A 256 16.86 -15.92 5.14
N SER A 257 16.10 -15.07 5.84
CA SER A 257 15.57 -15.38 7.17
C SER A 257 14.68 -16.64 7.17
N ARG A 258 13.79 -16.76 6.17
CA ARG A 258 12.87 -17.91 6.09
C ARG A 258 13.55 -19.22 5.72
N GLU A 259 14.57 -19.15 4.86
CA GLU A 259 15.09 -20.33 4.17
C GLU A 259 16.43 -20.82 4.72
N ILE A 260 17.23 -19.91 5.30
CA ILE A 260 18.62 -20.19 5.69
C ILE A 260 18.85 -19.96 7.17
N ASP A 261 18.49 -18.78 7.69
CA ASP A 261 18.77 -18.40 9.07
C ASP A 261 17.57 -17.69 9.74
N PRO A 262 16.69 -18.44 10.41
CA PRO A 262 15.54 -17.90 11.14
C PRO A 262 15.90 -16.97 12.31
N SER A 263 17.17 -16.88 12.71
CA SER A 263 17.60 -15.93 13.75
C SER A 263 17.63 -14.49 13.25
N VAL A 264 17.71 -14.27 11.93
CA VAL A 264 17.60 -12.96 11.30
C VAL A 264 16.14 -12.50 11.37
N PRO A 265 15.82 -11.36 12.02
CA PRO A 265 14.46 -10.87 12.13
C PRO A 265 13.76 -10.62 10.79
N LEU A 266 12.50 -11.07 10.68
CA LEU A 266 11.58 -10.65 9.63
C LEU A 266 10.93 -9.32 10.03
N TYR A 267 10.90 -8.38 9.10
CA TYR A 267 10.24 -7.09 9.26
C TYR A 267 9.62 -6.61 7.95
#